data_AF-A0A022R022-F1
#
_entry.id   AF-A0A022R022-F1
#
_cell.length_a   1.000
_cell.length_b   1.000
_cell.length_c   1.000
_cell.angle_alpha   90.00
_cell.angle_beta   90.00
_cell.angle_gamma   90.00
#
_symmetry.space_group_name_H-M   'P 1'
#
loop_
_entity.id
_entity.type
_entity.pdbx_description
1 polymer ?
#
loop_
_entity_poly.entity_id
_entity_poly.type
_entity_poly.pdbx_seq_one_letter_code
_entity_poly.pdbx_strand_id
1 'polypeptide(L)'
;MIGHVDFSKSMDFWQLDKWNGFFPLQWHIVKDVPNTLLRHIILENNDNRPVTFTRDTQEIGLKQGLEMLSIFKNHSGKKSLLDDYSFYEKREKELKAKRKNAARSASSQNHGFENGDYRVLEYGEGVKREISGKKTDASSLVSLTMNLSLNS
;
A
#
# COMPACT_ATOMS: atom_id res chain seq x y z
N MET A 1 -8.40 -11.72 -3.94
CA MET A 1 -7.56 -11.55 -5.15
C MET A 1 -8.42 -11.90 -6.34
N ILE A 2 -8.45 -11.03 -7.36
CA ILE A 2 -9.34 -11.20 -8.53
C ILE A 2 -8.59 -11.45 -9.84
N GLY A 3 -7.26 -11.59 -9.79
CA GLY A 3 -6.41 -11.86 -10.94
C GLY A 3 -4.97 -12.18 -10.52
N HIS A 4 -4.14 -12.62 -11.47
CA HIS A 4 -2.74 -13.03 -11.24
C HIS A 4 -1.80 -11.87 -10.92
N VAL A 5 -0.61 -12.20 -10.41
CA VAL A 5 0.48 -11.24 -10.19
C VAL A 5 1.17 -10.92 -11.51
N ASP A 6 1.27 -9.63 -11.82
CA ASP A 6 2.07 -9.07 -12.90
C ASP A 6 3.30 -8.38 -12.30
N PHE A 7 4.47 -9.01 -12.42
CA PHE A 7 5.74 -8.47 -11.92
C PHE A 7 6.32 -7.34 -12.78
N SER A 8 5.81 -7.16 -14.00
CA SER A 8 6.27 -6.10 -14.91
C SER A 8 5.68 -4.73 -14.54
N LYS A 9 4.61 -4.73 -13.76
CA LYS A 9 3.89 -3.53 -13.33
C LYS A 9 4.28 -3.13 -11.92
N SER A 10 4.98 -2.00 -11.79
CA SER A 10 5.24 -1.37 -10.50
C SER A 10 4.27 -0.22 -10.25
N MET A 11 3.89 -0.02 -8.99
CA MET A 11 3.00 1.07 -8.59
C MET A 11 3.80 2.18 -7.90
N ASP A 12 3.57 3.44 -8.29
CA ASP A 12 4.29 4.63 -7.82
C ASP A 12 3.65 5.30 -6.60
N PHE A 13 2.54 4.75 -6.10
CA PHE A 13 1.84 5.25 -4.92
C PHE A 13 2.43 4.76 -3.59
N TRP A 14 3.36 3.79 -3.62
CA TRP A 14 4.00 3.32 -2.40
C TRP A 14 4.91 4.40 -1.79
N GLN A 15 5.04 4.37 -0.46
CA GLN A 15 5.93 5.33 0.22
C GLN A 15 7.40 5.03 -0.02
N LEU A 16 7.74 3.75 -0.20
CA LEU A 16 9.09 3.24 -0.44
C LEU A 16 9.11 2.44 -1.74
N ASP A 17 10.15 2.62 -2.54
CA ASP A 17 10.34 1.96 -3.85
C ASP A 17 10.90 0.54 -3.68
N LYS A 18 10.36 -0.21 -2.73
CA LYS A 18 10.77 -1.59 -2.44
C LYS A 18 9.85 -2.62 -3.07
N TRP A 19 8.60 -2.26 -3.36
CA TRP A 19 7.56 -3.19 -3.81
C TRP A 19 7.43 -3.19 -5.33
N ASN A 20 7.69 -4.34 -5.94
CA ASN A 20 7.53 -4.61 -7.35
C ASN A 20 6.35 -5.55 -7.61
N GLY A 21 5.74 -5.42 -8.78
CA GLY A 21 4.61 -6.21 -9.18
C GLY A 21 3.27 -5.71 -8.64
N PHE A 22 2.20 -6.22 -9.25
CA PHE A 22 0.83 -5.83 -8.97
C PHE A 22 -0.12 -7.00 -9.22
N PHE A 23 -1.14 -7.14 -8.37
CA PHE A 23 -2.31 -7.96 -8.66
C PHE A 23 -3.58 -7.23 -8.21
N PRO A 24 -4.70 -7.39 -8.94
CA PRO A 24 -5.93 -6.71 -8.59
C PRO A 24 -6.61 -7.36 -7.37
N LEU A 25 -7.18 -6.50 -6.52
CA LEU A 25 -7.88 -6.85 -5.29
C LEU A 25 -9.25 -6.17 -5.26
N GLN A 26 -10.21 -6.83 -4.62
CA GLN A 26 -11.49 -6.26 -4.25
C GLN A 26 -11.63 -6.32 -2.73
N TRP A 27 -11.89 -5.17 -2.11
CA TRP A 27 -12.12 -5.08 -0.68
C TRP A 27 -13.57 -5.49 -0.38
N HIS A 28 -13.76 -6.55 0.42
CA HIS A 28 -15.09 -7.03 0.80
C HIS A 28 -15.57 -6.46 2.15
N ILE A 29 -14.65 -6.29 3.11
CA ILE A 29 -14.94 -5.78 4.45
C ILE A 29 -13.82 -4.80 4.81
N VAL A 30 -14.20 -3.58 5.21
CA VAL A 30 -13.27 -2.56 5.71
C VAL A 30 -13.77 -2.11 7.08
N LYS A 31 -13.17 -2.65 8.15
CA LYS A 31 -13.47 -2.30 9.54
C LYS A 31 -12.32 -2.70 10.44
N ASP A 32 -12.23 -2.07 11.60
CA ASP A 32 -11.30 -2.47 12.65
C ASP A 32 -11.91 -3.58 13.51
N VAL A 33 -11.16 -4.66 13.72
CA VAL A 33 -11.54 -5.77 14.61
C VAL A 33 -10.45 -5.95 15.67
N PRO A 34 -10.79 -5.83 16.97
CA PRO A 34 -9.81 -6.01 18.04
C PRO A 34 -9.20 -7.42 18.04
N ASN A 35 -7.88 -7.50 18.19
CA ASN A 35 -7.15 -8.76 18.29
C ASN A 35 -7.67 -9.68 19.41
N THR A 36 -8.26 -9.12 20.48
CA THR A 36 -8.87 -9.91 21.57
C THR A 36 -9.94 -10.88 21.07
N LEU A 37 -10.65 -10.53 19.99
CA LEU A 37 -11.65 -11.40 19.38
C LEU A 37 -11.05 -12.50 18.51
N LEU A 38 -9.77 -12.45 18.17
CA LEU A 38 -9.12 -13.37 17.24
C LEU A 38 -8.08 -14.29 17.92
N ARG A 39 -7.57 -13.92 19.10
CA ARG A 39 -6.47 -14.63 19.80
C ARG A 39 -6.75 -16.09 20.14
N HIS A 40 -8.00 -16.53 20.18
CA HIS A 40 -8.35 -17.92 20.45
C HIS A 40 -8.20 -18.83 19.22
N ILE A 41 -8.07 -18.23 18.02
CA ILE A 41 -7.89 -18.97 16.78
C ILE A 41 -6.40 -19.35 16.67
N ILE A 42 -6.13 -20.63 16.87
CA ILE A 42 -4.78 -21.20 16.86
C ILE A 42 -4.49 -21.81 15.49
N LEU A 43 -3.28 -21.58 14.99
CA LEU A 43 -2.81 -22.07 13.70
C LEU A 43 -1.83 -23.21 13.87
N GLU A 44 -2.27 -24.42 13.57
CA GLU A 44 -1.45 -25.64 13.65
C GLU A 44 -0.23 -25.57 12.71
N ASN A 45 -0.38 -24.93 11.56
CA ASN A 45 0.68 -24.70 10.56
C ASN A 45 1.61 -23.53 10.90
N ASN A 46 1.53 -22.94 12.10
CA ASN A 46 2.38 -21.83 12.54
C ASN A 46 2.76 -21.99 14.02
N ASP A 47 3.41 -23.11 14.36
CA ASP A 47 3.88 -23.44 15.72
C ASP A 47 2.79 -23.37 16.80
N ASN A 48 1.53 -23.63 16.43
CA ASN A 48 0.36 -23.46 17.30
C ASN A 48 0.28 -22.05 17.92
N ARG A 49 0.75 -21.03 17.20
CA ARG A 49 0.61 -19.63 17.61
C ARG A 49 -0.79 -19.11 17.24
N PRO A 50 -1.30 -18.12 18.00
CA PRO A 50 -2.53 -17.44 17.64
C PRO A 50 -2.41 -16.73 16.28
N VAL A 51 -3.53 -16.62 15.57
CA VAL A 51 -3.59 -15.91 14.26
C VAL A 51 -3.15 -14.45 14.33
N THR A 52 -3.14 -13.84 15.52
CA THR A 52 -2.65 -12.47 15.71
C THR A 52 -1.12 -12.35 15.72
N PHE A 53 -0.37 -13.45 15.62
CA PHE A 53 1.10 -13.52 15.59
C PHE A 53 1.66 -13.98 14.25
N THR A 54 0.88 -13.92 13.18
CA THR A 54 1.30 -14.35 11.85
C THR A 54 2.21 -13.33 11.18
N ARG A 55 3.09 -13.82 10.30
CA ARG A 55 3.86 -12.97 9.37
C ARG A 55 3.07 -12.70 8.10
N ASP A 56 3.59 -11.79 7.28
CA ASP A 56 3.04 -11.50 5.97
C ASP A 56 2.90 -12.79 5.14
N THR A 57 1.81 -12.91 4.39
CA THR A 57 1.46 -14.08 3.55
C THR A 57 1.25 -15.42 4.26
N GLN A 58 1.11 -15.47 5.60
CA GLN A 58 0.79 -16.70 6.32
C GLN A 58 -0.54 -17.31 5.83
N GLU A 59 -0.50 -18.60 5.47
CA GLU A 59 -1.69 -19.36 5.12
C GLU A 59 -2.53 -19.70 6.37
N ILE A 60 -3.84 -19.50 6.27
CA ILE A 60 -4.83 -19.85 7.29
C ILE A 60 -5.68 -21.01 6.78
N GLY A 61 -5.77 -22.09 7.56
CA GLY A 61 -6.62 -23.23 7.24
C GLY A 61 -8.10 -22.84 7.10
N LEU A 62 -8.84 -23.58 6.27
CA LEU A 62 -10.23 -23.25 5.93
C LEU A 62 -11.12 -23.06 7.17
N LYS A 63 -11.01 -23.95 8.15
CA LYS A 63 -11.80 -23.90 9.39
C LYS A 63 -11.58 -22.60 10.15
N GLN A 64 -10.32 -22.25 10.40
CA GLN A 64 -9.92 -21.02 11.07
C GLN A 64 -10.31 -19.79 10.25
N GLY A 65 -10.16 -19.84 8.93
CA GLY A 65 -10.54 -18.75 8.03
C GLY A 65 -12.05 -18.45 8.04
N LEU A 66 -12.90 -19.49 8.07
CA LEU A 66 -14.35 -19.33 8.19
C LEU A 66 -14.76 -18.71 9.53
N GLU A 67 -14.12 -19.12 10.63
CA GLU A 67 -14.33 -18.54 11.95
C GLU A 67 -13.93 -17.06 11.98
N MET A 68 -12.76 -16.71 11.44
CA MET A 68 -12.34 -15.32 11.27
C MET A 68 -13.37 -14.52 10.48
N LEU A 69 -13.81 -15.02 9.32
CA LEU A 69 -14.82 -14.33 8.49
C LEU A 69 -16.14 -14.12 9.23
N SER A 70 -16.58 -15.09 10.04
CA SER A 70 -17.76 -14.95 10.89
C SER A 70 -17.58 -13.81 11.90
N ILE A 71 -16.42 -13.74 12.56
CA ILE A 71 -16.09 -12.65 13.50
C ILE A 71 -16.07 -11.30 12.79
N PHE A 72 -15.42 -11.19 11.62
CA PHE A 72 -15.40 -9.96 10.83
C PHE A 72 -16.81 -9.51 10.43
N LYS A 73 -17.70 -10.43 10.03
CA LYS A 73 -19.08 -10.11 9.65
C LYS A 73 -19.91 -9.65 10.84
N ASN A 74 -19.85 -10.37 11.95
CA ASN A 74 -20.71 -10.14 13.11
C ASN A 74 -20.22 -9.02 14.02
N HIS A 75 -18.94 -8.63 13.94
CA HIS A 75 -18.45 -7.48 14.69
C HIS A 75 -19.08 -6.19 14.16
N SER A 76 -19.77 -5.46 15.03
CA SER A 76 -20.48 -4.23 14.68
C SER A 76 -19.55 -3.10 14.24
N GLY A 77 -18.24 -3.18 14.54
CA GLY A 77 -17.20 -2.31 13.99
C GLY A 77 -17.48 -0.81 14.18
N LYS A 78 -16.96 -0.21 15.25
CA LYS A 78 -17.21 1.22 15.52
C LYS A 78 -16.30 2.17 14.73
N LYS A 79 -15.21 1.66 14.18
CA LYS A 79 -14.19 2.43 13.48
C LYS A 79 -13.64 1.66 12.29
N SER A 80 -13.13 2.40 11.32
CA SER A 80 -12.40 1.87 10.17
C SER A 80 -11.40 2.89 9.64
N LEU A 81 -10.47 2.44 8.81
CA LEU A 81 -9.56 3.31 8.06
C LEU A 81 -10.29 4.41 7.26
N LEU A 82 -11.53 4.15 6.81
CA LEU A 82 -12.30 5.10 6.00
C LEU A 82 -12.76 6.32 6.80
N ASP A 83 -12.88 6.22 8.12
CA ASP A 83 -13.24 7.36 8.98
C ASP A 83 -12.15 8.46 8.91
N ASP A 84 -10.91 8.05 8.65
CA ASP A 84 -9.75 8.92 8.54
C ASP A 84 -9.39 9.27 7.07
N TYR A 85 -10.27 8.99 6.11
CA TYR A 85 -9.98 9.16 4.68
C TYR A 85 -9.48 10.56 4.32
N SER A 86 -10.13 11.60 4.86
CA SER A 86 -9.76 13.01 4.61
C SER A 86 -8.35 13.35 5.11
N PHE A 87 -7.91 12.73 6.19
CA PHE A 87 -6.56 12.88 6.71
C PHE A 87 -5.53 12.31 5.73
N TYR A 88 -5.77 11.10 5.22
CA TYR A 88 -4.85 10.46 4.26
C TYR A 88 -4.77 11.21 2.93
N GLU A 89 -5.90 11.68 2.40
CA GLU A 89 -5.95 12.53 1.20
C GLU A 89 -5.10 13.79 1.33
N LYS A 90 -5.26 14.51 2.46
CA LYS A 90 -4.48 15.72 2.73
C LYS A 90 -2.99 15.39 2.82
N ARG A 91 -2.64 14.34 3.58
CA ARG A 91 -1.25 13.93 3.79
C ARG A 91 -0.57 13.49 2.48
N GLU A 92 -1.29 12.79 1.60
CA GLU A 92 -0.76 12.40 0.30
C GLU A 92 -0.45 13.62 -0.59
N LYS A 93 -1.36 14.61 -0.63
CA LYS A 93 -1.15 15.86 -1.38
C LYS A 93 0.08 16.61 -0.89
N GLU A 94 0.26 16.72 0.42
CA GLU A 94 1.43 17.36 1.03
C GLU A 94 2.73 16.62 0.70
N LEU A 95 2.75 15.29 0.77
CA LEU A 95 3.92 14.48 0.43
C LEU A 95 4.29 14.60 -1.06
N LYS A 96 3.30 14.58 -1.96
CA LYS A 96 3.52 14.80 -3.40
C LYS A 96 4.08 16.19 -3.68
N ALA A 97 3.59 17.22 -2.99
CA ALA A 97 4.11 18.58 -3.12
C ALA A 97 5.58 18.68 -2.67
N LYS A 98 5.92 18.08 -1.52
CA LYS A 98 7.30 18.03 -1.02
C LYS A 98 8.25 17.31 -1.99
N ARG A 99 7.84 16.16 -2.54
CA ARG A 99 8.61 15.43 -3.56
C ARG A 99 8.85 16.29 -4.81
N LYS A 100 7.82 17.01 -5.29
CA LYS A 100 7.96 17.94 -6.43
C LYS A 100 8.91 19.10 -6.15
N ASN A 101 8.85 19.67 -4.95
CA ASN A 101 9.72 20.78 -4.57
C ASN A 101 11.19 20.34 -4.45
N ALA A 102 11.45 19.19 -3.80
CA ALA A 102 12.80 18.63 -3.71
C ALA A 102 13.40 18.35 -5.10
N ALA A 103 12.61 17.81 -6.03
CA ALA A 103 13.05 17.59 -7.41
C ALA A 103 13.39 18.89 -8.16
N ARG A 104 12.64 19.98 -7.93
CA ARG A 104 12.92 21.29 -8.54
C ARG A 104 14.16 21.95 -7.95
N SER A 105 14.37 21.84 -6.64
CA SER A 105 15.55 22.36 -5.96
C SER A 105 16.83 21.64 -6.42
N ALA A 106 16.74 20.34 -6.70
CA ALA A 106 17.85 19.57 -7.27
C ALA A 106 18.18 19.95 -8.73
N SER A 107 17.21 20.44 -9.52
CA SER A 107 17.45 20.86 -10.91
C SER A 107 18.02 22.29 -11.07
N SER A 108 18.01 23.12 -10.01
CA SER A 108 18.50 24.51 -10.07
C SER A 108 19.94 24.69 -9.57
N GLN A 109 20.60 23.64 -9.07
CA GLN A 109 22.00 23.71 -8.63
C GLN A 109 22.92 23.00 -9.64
N ASN A 110 23.15 23.67 -10.77
CA ASN A 110 24.26 23.39 -11.69
C ASN A 110 25.18 24.62 -11.82
N HIS A 111 25.39 25.37 -10.73
CA HIS A 111 26.54 26.26 -10.57
C HIS A 111 27.22 25.93 -9.24
N GLY A 112 28.48 25.49 -9.35
CA GLY A 112 29.21 24.82 -8.27
C GLY A 112 29.59 25.70 -7.10
N PHE A 113 29.85 25.05 -5.96
CA PHE A 113 30.81 25.45 -4.93
C PHE A 113 31.19 24.20 -4.11
N GLU A 114 32.49 24.08 -3.82
CA GLU A 114 33.13 23.02 -3.04
C GLU A 114 32.80 23.08 -1.53
N ASN A 115 33.02 21.93 -0.88
CA ASN A 115 33.22 21.66 0.56
C ASN A 115 32.01 21.47 1.49
N GLY A 116 31.98 20.29 2.13
CA GLY A 116 31.55 20.12 3.53
C GLY A 116 30.36 19.18 3.79
N ASP A 117 30.67 17.96 4.25
CA ASP A 117 29.83 17.00 4.99
C ASP A 117 28.58 16.40 4.33
N TYR A 118 28.82 15.36 3.53
CA TYR A 118 27.80 14.40 3.08
C TYR A 118 27.51 13.35 4.16
N ARG A 119 26.32 13.38 4.78
CA ARG A 119 25.74 12.17 5.37
C ARG A 119 25.00 11.39 4.28
N VAL A 120 25.70 10.43 3.71
CA VAL A 120 25.15 9.39 2.84
C VAL A 120 24.26 8.48 3.69
N LEU A 121 22.95 8.46 3.43
CA LEU A 121 22.10 7.32 3.79
C LEU A 121 21.89 6.51 2.52
N GLU A 122 22.82 5.58 2.32
CA GLU A 122 22.84 4.62 1.22
C GLU A 122 21.74 3.59 1.45
N TYR A 123 20.74 3.55 0.58
CA TYR A 123 19.94 2.36 0.36
C TYR A 123 19.64 2.21 -1.12
N GLY A 124 20.47 1.39 -1.78
CA GLY A 124 20.10 0.58 -2.94
C GLY A 124 20.22 1.25 -4.31
N GLU A 125 21.27 0.88 -5.03
CA GLU A 125 21.37 1.07 -6.49
C GLU A 125 20.20 0.41 -7.23
N GLY A 126 19.61 1.17 -8.15
CA GLY A 126 18.55 0.70 -9.04
C GLY A 126 18.51 1.56 -10.30
N VAL A 127 19.23 1.11 -11.33
CA VAL A 127 19.36 1.64 -12.69
C VAL A 127 18.11 2.41 -13.20
N LYS A 128 18.29 3.71 -13.52
CA LYS A 128 17.32 4.51 -14.28
C LYS A 128 17.21 3.97 -15.70
N ARG A 129 16.04 3.46 -16.09
CA ARG A 129 15.62 3.43 -17.50
C ARG A 129 14.64 4.58 -17.73
N GLU A 130 14.99 5.48 -18.64
CA GLU A 130 14.14 6.57 -19.10
C GLU A 130 12.92 6.00 -19.84
N ILE A 131 11.72 6.36 -19.38
CA ILE A 131 10.50 6.25 -20.19
C ILE A 131 9.94 7.66 -20.37
N SER A 132 9.97 8.10 -21.62
CA SER A 132 9.36 9.32 -22.13
C SER A 132 7.93 9.48 -21.61
N GLY A 133 7.68 10.57 -20.89
CA GLY A 133 6.40 10.83 -20.25
C GLY A 133 5.24 11.05 -21.21
N LYS A 134 4.10 10.43 -20.89
CA LYS A 134 2.79 11.05 -21.11
C LYS A 134 2.25 11.47 -19.75
N LYS A 135 2.09 12.78 -19.54
CA LYS A 135 1.42 13.33 -18.35
C LYS A 135 -0.02 12.86 -18.34
N THR A 136 -0.37 11.93 -17.46
CA THR A 136 -1.78 11.58 -17.21
C THR A 136 -2.34 12.53 -16.16
N ASP A 137 -3.37 13.28 -16.56
CA ASP A 137 -4.11 14.21 -15.71
C ASP A 137 -4.80 13.46 -14.55
N ALA A 138 -4.93 14.07 -13.37
CA ALA A 138 -5.55 13.44 -12.20
C ALA A 138 -7.04 13.13 -12.42
N SER A 139 -7.70 13.85 -13.34
CA SER A 139 -9.05 13.54 -13.80
C SER A 139 -9.13 12.17 -14.50
N SER A 140 -8.02 11.69 -15.10
CA SER A 140 -7.96 10.41 -15.81
C SER A 140 -7.90 9.20 -14.87
N LEU A 141 -7.35 9.34 -13.66
CA LEU A 141 -7.29 8.23 -12.69
C LEU A 141 -8.67 7.90 -12.14
N VAL A 142 -9.48 8.92 -11.86
CA VAL A 142 -10.87 8.74 -11.41
C VAL A 142 -11.72 8.10 -12.51
N SER A 143 -11.55 8.51 -13.78
CA SER A 143 -12.27 7.90 -14.91
C SER A 143 -11.80 6.46 -15.20
N LEU A 144 -10.51 6.16 -15.02
CA LEU A 144 -9.96 4.80 -15.12
C LEU A 144 -10.52 3.87 -14.04
N THR A 145 -10.79 4.37 -12.83
CA THR A 145 -11.39 3.56 -11.76
C THR A 145 -12.90 3.41 -11.85
N MET A 146 -13.61 4.39 -12.43
CA MET A 146 -15.06 4.32 -12.62
C MET A 146 -15.46 3.23 -13.65
N ASN A 147 -14.67 3.04 -14.70
CA ASN A 147 -14.91 1.99 -15.71
C ASN A 147 -14.53 0.56 -15.24
N LEU A 148 -13.96 0.42 -14.05
CA LEU A 148 -13.64 -0.89 -13.43
C LEU A 148 -14.74 -1.35 -12.46
N SER A 149 -15.78 -0.54 -12.25
CA SER A 149 -16.98 -0.93 -11.52
C SER A 149 -17.83 -1.86 -12.38
N LEU A 150 -17.70 -3.17 -12.20
CA LEU A 150 -18.61 -4.17 -12.78
C LEU A 150 -19.94 -4.16 -12.04
N ASN A 151 -20.75 -3.14 -12.28
CA ASN A 151 -22.20 -3.19 -12.12
C ASN A 151 -22.83 -2.74 -13.44
N SER A 152 -23.38 -3.71 -14.19
CA SER A 152 -24.53 -3.47 -15.08
C SER A 152 -25.79 -3.27 -14.25
#